data_AF-V9KXN4-F1
#
_entry.id   AF-V9KXN4-F1
#
_cell.length_a   1.000
_cell.length_b   1.000
_cell.length_c   1.000
_cell.angle_alpha   90.00
_cell.angle_beta   90.00
_cell.angle_gamma   90.00
#
_symmetry.space_group_name_H-M   'P 1'
#
loop_
_entity.id
_entity.type
_entity.pdbx_description
1 polymer ?
#
loop_
_entity_poly.entity_id
_entity_poly.type
_entity_poly.pdbx_seq_one_letter_code
_entity_poly.pdbx_strand_id
1 'polypeptide(L)'
;GRFVWNGHLLREFAAQPELHRFAVPVVHGFMLVKCCCVNGKYFDWIIISRRSCFRAGVRYYVRGIDSEGHAANFVETEQIVQYNGWKASLVQTRGSIPFFWSQRPNLRYKPKPQISKSMNHMDGFQRHFDSQIISYGKQMAVNLVDQKGPEKGLEQAYSKMIASLANVMVKYHAFDFHKECSRMRWERLQILLDQVAEQQDEFGYFLVDSEGSILLQQEGVFRTNCIDCLDRTNVVQSLIAHRSVQSQLQRIGVLHVGQRIEEQADFEKIYKSSWADNANACAKQYSGTGALKTDYTRTGKRTNWGLLMDGWNSMLRYYKNNFSDGFRQDSIDLFLGNYVVDETDTVVLLQDQKEWRYLALPIIMVVAFSMCIICLLMAGDTWTETLAYVLFWGSASFGTAAIILFNGKEFVDAPKLVQKEKVD
;
A
#
# COMPACT_ATOMS: atom_id res chain seq x y z
N GLY A 1 -20.96 -0.22 5.78
CA GLY A 1 -19.85 -1.06 6.28
C GLY A 1 -18.53 -0.65 5.65
N ARG A 2 -17.39 -0.87 6.33
CA ARG A 2 -16.05 -0.33 5.97
C ARG A 2 -15.49 -0.74 4.61
N PHE A 3 -16.08 -1.70 3.92
CA PHE A 3 -15.65 -2.21 2.60
C PHE A 3 -16.68 -2.00 1.48
N VAL A 4 -17.81 -1.34 1.77
CA VAL A 4 -18.84 -1.02 0.77
C VAL A 4 -18.47 0.30 0.11
N TRP A 5 -17.77 0.23 -1.03
CA TRP A 5 -17.19 1.39 -1.69
C TRP A 5 -18.22 2.32 -2.31
N ASN A 6 -19.28 1.76 -2.91
CA ASN A 6 -20.41 2.53 -3.43
C ASN A 6 -21.45 2.87 -2.35
N GLY A 7 -21.10 2.76 -1.06
CA GLY A 7 -22.06 2.95 0.04
C GLY A 7 -22.72 4.33 0.04
N HIS A 8 -21.97 5.38 -0.34
CA HIS A 8 -22.52 6.72 -0.49
C HIS A 8 -23.58 6.79 -1.60
N LEU A 9 -23.27 6.25 -2.78
CA LEU A 9 -24.17 6.19 -3.94
C LEU A 9 -25.42 5.34 -3.68
N LEU A 10 -25.28 4.29 -2.86
CA LEU A 10 -26.39 3.41 -2.50
C LEU A 10 -27.32 4.01 -1.45
N ARG A 11 -26.97 5.13 -0.81
CA ARG A 11 -27.74 5.67 0.33
C ARG A 11 -29.19 5.97 -0.04
N GLU A 12 -29.44 6.54 -1.21
CA GLU A 12 -30.80 6.87 -1.67
C GLU A 12 -31.61 5.61 -2.01
N PHE A 13 -30.99 4.63 -2.68
CA PHE A 13 -31.62 3.34 -2.97
C PHE A 13 -31.93 2.54 -1.70
N ALA A 14 -31.00 2.53 -0.74
CA ALA A 14 -31.15 1.81 0.52
C ALA A 14 -32.20 2.45 1.46
N ALA A 15 -32.49 3.75 1.30
CA ALA A 15 -33.56 4.41 2.04
C ALA A 15 -34.96 3.96 1.60
N GLN A 16 -35.09 3.37 0.41
CA GLN A 16 -36.36 2.91 -0.15
C GLN A 16 -36.42 1.37 -0.13
N PRO A 17 -37.26 0.76 0.72
CA PRO A 17 -37.33 -0.70 0.86
C PRO A 17 -37.61 -1.44 -0.46
N GLU A 18 -38.41 -0.84 -1.34
CA GLU A 18 -38.77 -1.41 -2.65
C GLU A 18 -37.57 -1.53 -3.60
N LEU A 19 -36.60 -0.63 -3.45
CA LEU A 19 -35.39 -0.54 -4.26
C LEU A 19 -34.21 -1.32 -3.69
N HIS A 20 -34.36 -1.93 -2.51
CA HIS A 20 -33.28 -2.67 -1.84
C HIS A 20 -32.64 -3.74 -2.75
N ARG A 21 -33.42 -4.38 -3.64
CA ARG A 21 -32.91 -5.36 -4.62
C ARG A 21 -31.86 -4.80 -5.58
N PHE A 22 -31.87 -3.48 -5.82
CA PHE A 22 -30.93 -2.78 -6.70
C PHE A 22 -29.70 -2.26 -5.95
N ALA A 23 -29.72 -2.27 -4.61
CA ALA A 23 -28.63 -1.79 -3.78
C ALA A 23 -27.52 -2.85 -3.64
N VAL A 24 -26.77 -3.11 -4.72
CA VAL A 24 -25.69 -4.11 -4.75
C VAL A 24 -24.38 -3.51 -4.21
N PRO A 25 -23.85 -4.00 -3.07
CA PRO A 25 -22.58 -3.53 -2.52
C PRO A 25 -21.40 -3.91 -3.43
N VAL A 26 -20.51 -2.95 -3.69
CA VAL A 26 -19.28 -3.17 -4.45
C VAL A 26 -18.08 -3.04 -3.53
N VAL A 27 -17.16 -4.00 -3.63
CA VAL A 27 -15.89 -3.98 -2.91
C VAL A 27 -14.77 -3.59 -3.86
N HIS A 28 -13.91 -2.67 -3.44
CA HIS A 28 -12.70 -2.32 -4.16
C HIS A 28 -11.53 -3.13 -3.62
N GLY A 29 -10.83 -3.84 -4.50
CA GLY A 29 -9.74 -4.70 -4.08
C GLY A 29 -9.36 -5.74 -5.13
N PHE A 30 -9.23 -6.99 -4.71
CA PHE A 30 -8.84 -8.09 -5.58
C PHE A 30 -9.58 -9.36 -5.16
N MET A 31 -9.97 -10.19 -6.12
CA MET A 31 -10.52 -11.51 -5.88
C MET A 31 -9.99 -12.45 -6.94
N LEU A 32 -9.51 -13.61 -6.52
CA LEU A 32 -9.09 -14.68 -7.42
C LEU A 32 -9.47 -16.03 -6.84
N VAL A 33 -10.08 -16.85 -7.68
CA VAL A 33 -10.44 -18.25 -7.37
C VAL A 33 -9.60 -19.16 -8.27
N LYS A 34 -8.96 -20.16 -7.67
CA LYS A 34 -8.17 -21.17 -8.38
C LYS A 34 -8.57 -22.55 -7.90
N CYS A 35 -8.97 -23.40 -8.84
CA CYS A 35 -9.07 -24.83 -8.60
C CYS A 35 -7.65 -25.42 -8.64
N CYS A 36 -7.25 -26.10 -7.57
CA CYS A 36 -5.93 -26.68 -7.38
C CYS A 36 -6.04 -28.18 -7.16
N CYS A 37 -4.99 -28.92 -7.51
CA CYS A 37 -4.91 -30.36 -7.28
C CYS A 37 -3.61 -30.68 -6.53
N VAL A 38 -3.73 -31.37 -5.40
CA VAL A 38 -2.60 -31.89 -4.61
C VAL A 38 -2.95 -33.33 -4.22
N ASN A 39 -2.02 -34.27 -4.40
CA ASN A 39 -2.25 -35.70 -4.12
C ASN A 39 -3.53 -36.27 -4.80
N GLY A 40 -3.87 -35.79 -6.00
CA GLY A 40 -5.09 -36.21 -6.73
C GLY A 40 -6.39 -35.66 -6.15
N LYS A 41 -6.33 -34.81 -5.12
CA LYS A 41 -7.48 -34.16 -4.49
C LYS A 41 -7.64 -32.74 -5.01
N TYR A 42 -8.81 -32.45 -5.58
CA TYR A 42 -9.15 -31.14 -6.11
C TYR A 42 -9.80 -30.28 -5.04
N PHE A 43 -9.31 -29.06 -4.85
CA PHE A 43 -9.84 -28.10 -3.89
C PHE A 43 -9.80 -26.68 -4.48
N ASP A 44 -10.67 -25.81 -3.97
CA ASP A 44 -10.68 -24.42 -4.35
C ASP A 44 -9.82 -23.62 -3.37
N TRP A 45 -8.89 -22.85 -3.92
CA TRP A 45 -8.09 -21.87 -3.20
C TRP A 45 -8.45 -20.47 -3.68
N ILE A 46 -8.79 -19.61 -2.73
CA ILE A 46 -9.34 -18.28 -3.01
C ILE A 46 -8.54 -17.24 -2.22
N ILE A 47 -8.25 -16.12 -2.87
CA ILE A 47 -7.67 -14.94 -2.22
C ILE A 47 -8.56 -13.73 -2.49
N ILE A 48 -8.90 -13.01 -1.44
CA ILE A 48 -9.72 -11.80 -1.49
C ILE A 48 -8.99 -10.70 -0.73
N SER A 49 -8.70 -9.58 -1.38
CA SER A 49 -8.24 -8.35 -0.70
C SER A 49 -9.32 -7.30 -0.80
N ARG A 50 -9.69 -6.69 0.32
CA ARG A 50 -10.74 -5.68 0.42
C ARG A 50 -10.15 -4.41 0.99
N ARG A 51 -10.13 -3.33 0.21
CA ARG A 51 -9.66 -2.03 0.66
C ARG A 51 -10.78 -1.30 1.40
N SER A 52 -10.48 -0.67 2.53
CA SER A 52 -11.46 0.12 3.25
C SER A 52 -11.80 1.40 2.49
N CYS A 53 -13.07 1.82 2.58
CA CYS A 53 -13.50 3.15 2.16
C CYS A 53 -13.13 4.25 3.18
N PHE A 54 -12.88 3.90 4.43
CA PHE A 54 -12.46 4.87 5.44
C PHE A 54 -11.01 5.31 5.19
N ARG A 55 -10.79 6.63 5.21
CA ARG A 55 -9.49 7.28 4.96
C ARG A 55 -8.76 6.68 3.74
N ALA A 56 -9.51 6.41 2.67
CA ALA A 56 -8.94 5.94 1.41
C ALA A 56 -8.29 7.11 0.67
N GLY A 57 -7.09 6.90 0.13
CA GLY A 57 -6.48 7.93 -0.69
C GLY A 57 -5.17 7.54 -1.34
N VAL A 58 -4.60 8.49 -2.07
CA VAL A 58 -3.35 8.32 -2.81
C VAL A 58 -2.12 8.38 -1.91
N ARG A 59 -1.01 7.80 -2.38
CA ARG A 59 0.19 7.48 -1.59
C ARG A 59 0.72 8.62 -0.73
N TYR A 60 0.86 9.84 -1.26
CA TYR A 60 1.50 10.94 -0.52
C TYR A 60 0.51 11.92 0.13
N TYR A 61 -0.77 11.86 -0.22
CA TYR A 61 -1.79 12.73 0.34
C TYR A 61 -2.47 12.15 1.58
N VAL A 62 -2.59 10.82 1.66
CA VAL A 62 -3.33 10.16 2.75
C VAL A 62 -2.46 9.14 3.47
N ARG A 63 -2.02 9.52 4.68
CA ARG A 63 -1.16 8.75 5.59
C ARG A 63 -1.66 8.87 7.03
N GLY A 64 -1.20 7.98 7.90
CA GLY A 64 -1.57 7.98 9.32
C GLY A 64 -3.03 7.62 9.55
N ILE A 65 -3.58 8.10 10.67
CA ILE A 65 -4.99 7.95 11.06
C ILE A 65 -5.77 9.27 10.91
N ASP A 66 -7.09 9.17 10.88
CA ASP A 66 -8.00 10.31 11.10
C ASP A 66 -8.34 10.47 12.59
N SER A 67 -9.20 11.44 12.91
CA SER A 67 -9.70 11.69 14.28
C SER A 67 -10.48 10.51 14.87
N GLU A 68 -11.06 9.67 14.02
CA GLU A 68 -11.84 8.49 14.41
C GLU A 68 -10.95 7.23 14.58
N GLY A 69 -9.64 7.33 14.31
CA GLY A 69 -8.71 6.22 14.42
C GLY A 69 -8.69 5.29 13.19
N HIS A 70 -9.31 5.67 12.07
CA HIS A 70 -9.21 4.91 10.83
C HIS A 70 -7.84 5.10 10.20
N ALA A 71 -7.09 4.00 10.09
CA ALA A 71 -5.79 4.02 9.41
C ALA A 71 -5.97 4.17 7.89
N ALA A 72 -5.18 5.06 7.30
CA ALA A 72 -5.16 5.29 5.87
C ALA A 72 -4.86 3.99 5.11
N ASN A 73 -5.60 3.81 4.01
CA ASN A 73 -5.38 2.70 3.06
C ASN A 73 -5.37 1.32 3.72
N PHE A 74 -6.27 1.12 4.68
CA PHE A 74 -6.51 -0.16 5.31
C PHE A 74 -6.96 -1.21 4.29
N VAL A 75 -6.36 -2.40 4.31
CA VAL A 75 -6.75 -3.54 3.47
C VAL A 75 -6.82 -4.79 4.34
N GLU A 76 -7.91 -5.53 4.18
CA GLU A 76 -8.11 -6.86 4.74
C GLU A 76 -7.88 -7.87 3.64
N THR A 77 -6.93 -8.79 3.83
CA THR A 77 -6.62 -9.88 2.90
C THR A 77 -7.06 -11.17 3.54
N GLU A 78 -7.98 -11.87 2.88
CA GLU A 78 -8.51 -13.15 3.30
C GLU A 78 -8.10 -14.23 2.30
N GLN A 79 -7.68 -15.36 2.84
CA GLN A 79 -7.35 -16.55 2.09
C GLN A 79 -8.29 -17.68 2.52
N ILE A 80 -8.96 -18.29 1.55
CA ILE A 80 -9.96 -19.33 1.79
C ILE A 80 -9.55 -20.61 1.07
N VAL A 81 -9.75 -21.74 1.74
CA VAL A 81 -9.60 -23.09 1.19
C VAL A 81 -10.94 -23.80 1.32
N GLN A 82 -11.41 -24.42 0.24
CA GLN A 82 -12.64 -25.21 0.24
C GLN A 82 -12.41 -26.59 -0.36
N TYR A 83 -12.82 -27.64 0.36
CA TYR A 83 -12.70 -29.03 -0.08
C TYR A 83 -13.80 -29.91 0.54
N ASN A 84 -14.57 -30.64 -0.26
CA ASN A 84 -15.59 -31.59 0.21
C ASN A 84 -16.52 -31.04 1.32
N GLY A 85 -17.00 -29.80 1.17
CA GLY A 85 -17.84 -29.12 2.16
C GLY A 85 -17.08 -28.40 3.27
N TRP A 86 -15.83 -28.81 3.56
CA TRP A 86 -14.96 -28.11 4.51
C TRP A 86 -14.56 -26.75 3.98
N LYS A 87 -14.50 -25.76 4.87
CA LYS A 87 -14.09 -24.39 4.57
C LYS A 87 -13.12 -23.90 5.64
N ALA A 88 -11.98 -23.41 5.22
CA ALA A 88 -11.04 -22.71 6.09
C ALA A 88 -10.78 -21.29 5.59
N SER A 89 -10.59 -20.34 6.51
CA SER A 89 -10.26 -18.96 6.18
C SER A 89 -9.20 -18.39 7.12
N LEU A 90 -8.22 -17.68 6.55
CA LEU A 90 -7.27 -16.86 7.28
C LEU A 90 -7.40 -15.40 6.85
N VAL A 91 -7.65 -14.51 7.81
CA VAL A 91 -7.67 -13.06 7.61
C VAL A 91 -6.36 -12.43 8.10
N GLN A 92 -5.82 -11.51 7.32
CA GLN A 92 -4.70 -10.65 7.68
C GLN A 92 -5.04 -9.19 7.35
N THR A 93 -4.44 -8.25 8.07
CA THR A 93 -4.68 -6.82 7.83
C THR A 93 -3.39 -6.09 7.50
N ARG A 94 -3.52 -4.98 6.78
CA ARG A 94 -2.44 -4.02 6.56
C ARG A 94 -3.00 -2.61 6.48
N GLY A 95 -2.15 -1.63 6.73
CA GLY A 95 -2.52 -0.23 6.54
C GLY A 95 -1.38 0.71 6.94
N SER A 96 -1.68 2.00 6.94
CA SER A 96 -0.73 3.01 7.42
C SER A 96 -0.41 2.83 8.91
N ILE A 97 0.76 3.33 9.32
CA ILE A 97 1.15 3.32 10.72
C ILE A 97 0.18 4.21 11.51
N PRO A 98 -0.45 3.71 12.60
CA PRO A 98 -1.71 4.25 13.08
C PRO A 98 -1.58 5.47 14.01
N PHE A 99 -0.89 6.52 13.57
CA PHE A 99 -0.79 7.81 14.26
C PHE A 99 -0.77 8.98 13.26
N PHE A 100 -0.89 10.21 13.74
CA PHE A 100 -0.89 11.40 12.88
C PHE A 100 0.49 11.70 12.28
N TRP A 101 0.67 11.37 10.99
CA TRP A 101 1.86 11.71 10.21
C TRP A 101 1.51 11.93 8.74
N SER A 102 2.34 12.72 8.05
CA SER A 102 2.17 13.07 6.64
C SER A 102 3.48 12.87 5.87
N GLN A 103 3.37 12.74 4.55
CA GLN A 103 4.51 12.63 3.64
C GLN A 103 4.14 13.30 2.33
N ARG A 104 3.98 14.63 2.36
CA ARG A 104 3.49 15.39 1.21
C ARG A 104 4.52 15.38 0.06
N PRO A 105 4.05 15.31 -1.20
CA PRO A 105 4.92 15.39 -2.36
C PRO A 105 5.55 16.78 -2.50
N ASN A 106 6.79 16.85 -2.98
CA ASN A 106 7.55 18.10 -3.15
C ASN A 106 8.59 18.01 -4.29
N LEU A 107 8.27 17.28 -5.37
CA LEU A 107 9.17 16.90 -6.47
C LEU A 107 10.39 16.05 -6.08
N ARG A 108 10.71 15.85 -4.79
CA ARG A 108 11.76 14.90 -4.42
C ARG A 108 11.29 13.49 -4.71
N TYR A 109 12.22 12.64 -5.15
CA TYR A 109 11.93 11.22 -5.42
C TYR A 109 11.31 10.51 -4.21
N LYS A 110 11.80 10.82 -2.99
CA LYS A 110 11.24 10.34 -1.73
C LYS A 110 11.14 11.50 -0.71
N PRO A 111 9.95 12.08 -0.52
CA PRO A 111 9.71 13.09 0.50
C PRO A 111 9.93 12.52 1.91
N LYS A 112 10.44 13.33 2.83
CA LYS A 112 10.66 12.91 4.22
C LYS A 112 9.32 12.84 4.97
N PRO A 113 9.05 11.78 5.75
CA PRO A 113 7.87 11.73 6.59
C PRO A 113 7.96 12.76 7.72
N GLN A 114 6.82 13.35 8.07
CA GLN A 114 6.67 14.34 9.13
C GLN A 114 5.60 13.86 10.11
N ILE A 115 5.94 13.76 11.39
CA ILE A 115 5.00 13.46 12.47
C ILE A 115 4.37 14.78 12.89
N SER A 116 3.03 14.83 12.99
CA SER A 116 2.35 16.01 13.51
C SER A 116 2.80 16.28 14.94
N LYS A 117 2.97 17.55 15.33
CA LYS A 117 3.33 17.91 16.72
C LYS A 117 2.15 18.42 17.53
N SER A 118 1.09 18.84 16.84
CA SER A 118 -0.08 19.50 17.40
C SER A 118 -1.19 18.52 17.79
N MET A 119 -1.22 17.33 17.18
CA MET A 119 -2.30 16.36 17.41
C MET A 119 -2.01 15.39 18.57
N ASN A 120 -3.08 14.99 19.26
CA ASN A 120 -3.01 13.94 20.28
C ASN A 120 -2.92 12.56 19.62
N HIS A 121 -1.70 12.06 19.42
CA HIS A 121 -1.49 10.74 18.81
C HIS A 121 -2.10 9.59 19.60
N MET A 122 -2.05 9.63 20.93
CA MET A 122 -2.42 8.49 21.77
C MET A 122 -3.93 8.20 21.73
N ASP A 123 -4.76 9.24 21.71
CA ASP A 123 -6.22 9.09 21.63
C ASP A 123 -6.64 8.39 20.33
N GLY A 124 -6.18 8.89 19.18
CA GLY A 124 -6.46 8.25 17.89
C GLY A 124 -5.83 6.86 17.76
N PHE A 125 -4.64 6.66 18.34
CA PHE A 125 -3.94 5.37 18.37
C PHE A 125 -4.71 4.31 19.16
N GLN A 126 -5.23 4.70 20.34
CA GLN A 126 -6.04 3.83 21.17
C GLN A 126 -7.36 3.46 20.48
N ARG A 127 -8.09 4.45 19.94
CA ARG A 127 -9.32 4.20 19.15
C ARG A 127 -9.07 3.24 17.99
N HIS A 128 -7.93 3.40 17.30
CA HIS A 128 -7.55 2.49 16.23
C HIS A 128 -7.48 1.04 16.73
N PHE A 129 -6.66 0.77 17.75
CA PHE A 129 -6.47 -0.60 18.23
C PHE A 129 -7.72 -1.16 18.91
N ASP A 130 -8.50 -0.35 19.62
CA ASP A 130 -9.78 -0.78 20.20
C ASP A 130 -10.74 -1.26 19.09
N SER A 131 -10.84 -0.51 17.97
CA SER A 131 -11.64 -0.92 16.82
C SER A 131 -11.14 -2.23 16.17
N GLN A 132 -9.81 -2.42 16.13
CA GLN A 132 -9.20 -3.64 15.58
C GLN A 132 -9.46 -4.83 16.50
N ILE A 133 -9.36 -4.65 17.82
CA ILE A 133 -9.60 -5.69 18.81
C ILE A 133 -11.06 -6.14 18.78
N ILE A 134 -12.01 -5.19 18.69
CA ILE A 134 -13.43 -5.52 18.55
C ILE A 134 -13.71 -6.30 17.27
N SER A 135 -13.03 -5.94 16.17
CA SER A 135 -13.28 -6.56 14.86
C SER A 135 -12.61 -7.91 14.66
N TYR A 136 -11.42 -8.11 15.24
CA TYR A 136 -10.52 -9.20 14.87
C TYR A 136 -9.83 -9.88 16.07
N GLY A 137 -10.08 -9.43 17.30
CA GLY A 137 -9.42 -9.95 18.49
C GLY A 137 -7.96 -9.50 18.61
N LYS A 138 -7.08 -10.41 19.04
CA LYS A 138 -5.67 -10.13 19.32
C LYS A 138 -4.96 -9.55 18.08
N GLN A 139 -4.04 -8.62 18.30
CA GLN A 139 -3.33 -7.93 17.23
C GLN A 139 -1.83 -8.20 17.33
N MET A 140 -1.24 -8.69 16.25
CA MET A 140 0.22 -8.73 16.09
C MET A 140 0.65 -7.69 15.06
N ALA A 141 1.16 -6.55 15.53
CA ALA A 141 1.64 -5.47 14.70
C ALA A 141 3.08 -5.75 14.22
N VAL A 142 3.22 -6.18 12.96
CA VAL A 142 4.52 -6.42 12.32
C VAL A 142 4.91 -5.19 11.52
N ASN A 143 5.97 -4.51 11.96
CA ASN A 143 6.45 -3.28 11.34
C ASN A 143 7.71 -3.53 10.51
N LEU A 144 7.63 -3.29 9.19
CA LEU A 144 8.69 -3.56 8.21
C LEU A 144 9.47 -2.30 7.80
N VAL A 145 9.40 -1.25 8.61
CA VAL A 145 10.00 0.06 8.36
C VAL A 145 11.52 0.00 8.56
N ASP A 146 12.24 0.79 7.77
CA ASP A 146 13.70 0.82 7.83
C ASP A 146 14.15 1.44 9.15
N GLN A 147 15.02 0.75 9.90
CA GLN A 147 15.54 1.26 11.18
C GLN A 147 16.66 2.30 10.98
N LYS A 148 16.98 2.64 9.72
CA LYS A 148 17.97 3.64 9.31
C LYS A 148 17.34 4.75 8.48
N GLY A 149 17.93 5.94 8.56
CA GLY A 149 17.54 7.07 7.72
C GLY A 149 16.23 7.73 8.16
N PRO A 150 15.46 8.31 7.22
CA PRO A 150 14.33 9.17 7.53
C PRO A 150 13.13 8.43 8.13
N GLU A 151 13.06 7.10 8.00
CA GLU A 151 11.93 6.30 8.51
C GLU A 151 12.08 5.91 9.98
N LYS A 152 13.31 5.98 10.53
CA LYS A 152 13.63 5.60 11.91
C LYS A 152 12.77 6.34 12.94
N GLY A 153 12.47 7.63 12.68
CA GLY A 153 11.63 8.42 13.58
C GLY A 153 10.21 7.87 13.71
N LEU A 154 9.65 7.31 12.64
CA LEU A 154 8.31 6.71 12.65
C LEU A 154 8.31 5.37 13.40
N GLU A 155 9.34 4.55 13.20
CA GLU A 155 9.49 3.27 13.90
C GLU A 155 9.58 3.49 15.42
N GLN A 156 10.46 4.41 15.84
CA GLN A 156 10.63 4.73 17.26
C GLN A 156 9.37 5.31 17.89
N ALA A 157 8.65 6.16 17.16
CA ALA A 157 7.37 6.68 17.62
C ALA A 157 6.36 5.53 17.80
N TYR A 158 6.24 4.64 16.81
CA TYR A 158 5.29 3.53 16.87
C TYR A 158 5.59 2.57 18.03
N SER A 159 6.85 2.19 18.19
CA SER A 159 7.31 1.34 19.30
C SER A 159 6.97 1.96 20.65
N LYS A 160 7.25 3.26 20.83
CA LYS A 160 6.90 3.99 22.07
C LYS A 160 5.40 4.03 22.31
N MET A 161 4.59 4.27 21.28
CA MET A 161 3.13 4.33 21.43
C MET A 161 2.51 2.97 21.81
N ILE A 162 3.02 1.86 21.25
CA ILE A 162 2.58 0.53 21.68
C ILE A 162 2.99 0.26 23.13
N ALA A 163 4.23 0.60 23.49
CA ALA A 163 4.69 0.45 24.87
C ALA A 163 3.83 1.27 25.85
N SER A 164 3.39 2.48 25.48
CA SER A 164 2.50 3.30 26.30
C SER A 164 1.04 2.83 26.31
N LEU A 165 0.57 2.17 25.25
CA LEU A 165 -0.77 1.58 25.22
C LEU A 165 -0.89 0.45 26.24
N ALA A 166 0.21 -0.29 26.48
CA ALA A 166 0.32 -1.35 27.50
C ALA A 166 -0.82 -2.38 27.47
N ASN A 167 -1.42 -2.62 26.30
CA ASN A 167 -2.53 -3.54 26.12
C ASN A 167 -2.00 -4.94 25.76
N VAL A 168 -2.34 -5.93 26.59
CA VAL A 168 -1.92 -7.34 26.42
C VAL A 168 -2.40 -7.95 25.10
N MET A 169 -3.49 -7.42 24.55
CA MET A 169 -4.06 -7.88 23.27
C MET A 169 -3.28 -7.38 22.05
N VAL A 170 -2.32 -6.46 22.22
CA VAL A 170 -1.53 -5.88 21.12
C VAL A 170 -0.05 -6.19 21.33
N LYS A 171 0.50 -7.06 20.49
CA LYS A 171 1.92 -7.37 20.44
C LYS A 171 2.58 -6.61 19.28
N TYR A 172 3.83 -6.17 19.46
CA TYR A 172 4.60 -5.46 18.45
C TYR A 172 5.88 -6.22 18.08
N HIS A 173 6.16 -6.28 16.79
CA HIS A 173 7.40 -6.82 16.28
C HIS A 173 7.98 -5.91 15.18
N ALA A 174 9.17 -5.36 15.43
CA ALA A 174 9.90 -4.55 14.46
C ALA A 174 10.90 -5.41 13.70
N PHE A 175 10.80 -5.44 12.37
CA PHE A 175 11.68 -6.20 11.50
C PHE A 175 12.25 -5.31 10.39
N ASP A 176 13.57 -5.07 10.44
CA ASP A 176 14.25 -4.27 9.40
C ASP A 176 14.44 -5.10 8.12
N PHE A 177 13.46 -5.00 7.24
CA PHE A 177 13.43 -5.74 5.98
C PHE A 177 14.65 -5.43 5.09
N HIS A 178 15.12 -4.17 5.01
CA HIS A 178 16.24 -3.83 4.13
C HIS A 178 17.57 -4.37 4.64
N LYS A 179 17.78 -4.33 5.95
CA LYS A 179 18.97 -4.91 6.58
C LYS A 179 18.97 -6.42 6.41
N GLU A 180 17.87 -7.07 6.79
CA GLU A 180 17.79 -8.52 6.85
C GLU A 180 17.68 -9.17 5.46
N CYS A 181 16.86 -8.63 4.55
CA CYS A 181 16.75 -9.15 3.19
C CYS A 181 17.77 -8.55 2.22
N SER A 182 18.78 -7.83 2.71
CA SER A 182 19.89 -7.33 1.89
C SER A 182 20.55 -8.48 1.12
N ARG A 183 20.81 -8.26 -0.18
CA ARG A 183 21.38 -9.26 -1.10
C ARG A 183 20.49 -10.49 -1.35
N MET A 184 19.17 -10.33 -1.31
CA MET A 184 18.20 -11.40 -1.66
C MET A 184 18.27 -12.64 -0.75
N ARG A 185 18.60 -12.46 0.54
CA ARG A 185 18.62 -13.53 1.53
C ARG A 185 17.25 -13.71 2.18
N TRP A 186 16.31 -14.25 1.40
CA TRP A 186 14.93 -14.48 1.83
C TRP A 186 14.79 -15.60 2.86
N GLU A 187 15.81 -16.43 3.04
CA GLU A 187 15.95 -17.34 4.18
C GLU A 187 15.81 -16.61 5.52
N ARG A 188 16.16 -15.31 5.59
CA ARG A 188 15.97 -14.50 6.80
C ARG A 188 14.53 -14.09 7.07
N LEU A 189 13.62 -14.27 6.10
CA LEU A 189 12.19 -14.16 6.40
C LEU A 189 11.66 -15.37 7.17
N GLN A 190 12.34 -16.53 7.08
CA GLN A 190 12.01 -17.65 7.97
C GLN A 190 12.26 -17.27 9.42
N ILE A 191 13.31 -16.48 9.71
CA ILE A 191 13.56 -15.95 11.08
C ILE A 191 12.35 -15.15 11.58
N LEU A 192 11.77 -14.29 10.73
CA LEU A 192 10.56 -13.54 11.08
C LEU A 192 9.39 -14.50 11.35
N LEU A 193 9.19 -15.50 10.49
CA LEU A 193 8.12 -16.48 10.67
C LEU A 193 8.31 -17.29 11.96
N ASP A 194 9.53 -17.71 12.28
CA ASP A 194 9.87 -18.43 13.50
C ASP A 194 9.60 -17.58 14.74
N GLN A 195 9.93 -16.28 14.68
CA GLN A 195 9.68 -15.34 15.77
C GLN A 195 8.20 -15.05 16.01
N VAL A 196 7.35 -15.18 14.98
CA VAL A 196 5.90 -14.94 15.10
C VAL A 196 5.07 -16.22 15.08
N ALA A 197 5.72 -17.38 15.01
CA ALA A 197 5.11 -18.70 14.88
C ALA A 197 4.17 -19.00 16.05
N GLU A 198 4.62 -18.73 17.27
CA GLU A 198 3.84 -18.95 18.49
C GLU A 198 2.53 -18.14 18.46
N GLN A 199 2.60 -16.87 18.04
CA GLN A 199 1.40 -16.03 17.93
C GLN A 199 0.51 -16.47 16.77
N GLN A 200 1.09 -17.02 15.70
CA GLN A 200 0.30 -17.55 14.59
C GLN A 200 -0.49 -18.80 15.01
N ASP A 201 0.13 -19.68 15.78
CA ASP A 201 -0.51 -20.87 16.32
C ASP A 201 -1.58 -20.47 17.37
N GLU A 202 -1.32 -19.44 18.19
CA GLU A 202 -2.28 -18.86 19.14
C GLU A 202 -3.50 -18.24 18.44
N PHE A 203 -3.32 -17.51 17.35
CA PHE A 203 -4.42 -16.83 16.65
C PHE A 203 -5.29 -17.80 15.86
N GLY A 204 -4.71 -18.90 15.39
CA GLY A 204 -5.40 -19.90 14.60
C GLY A 204 -5.96 -19.37 13.28
N TYR A 205 -6.96 -20.08 12.77
CA TYR A 205 -7.70 -19.73 11.56
C TYR A 205 -9.14 -20.20 11.72
N PHE A 206 -10.03 -19.68 10.88
CA PHE A 206 -11.42 -20.12 10.86
C PHE A 206 -11.53 -21.47 10.15
N LEU A 207 -12.25 -22.43 10.74
CA LEU A 207 -12.48 -23.76 10.15
C LEU A 207 -13.92 -24.22 10.39
N VAL A 208 -14.57 -24.65 9.31
CA VAL A 208 -15.90 -25.25 9.32
C VAL A 208 -15.81 -26.61 8.65
N ASP A 209 -16.48 -27.60 9.26
CA ASP A 209 -16.56 -28.95 8.73
C ASP A 209 -17.55 -29.07 7.55
N SER A 210 -17.72 -30.29 7.04
CA SER A 210 -18.68 -30.58 5.97
C SER A 210 -20.15 -30.46 6.39
N GLU A 211 -20.44 -30.51 7.69
CA GLU A 211 -21.80 -30.43 8.26
C GLU A 211 -22.20 -28.99 8.57
N GLY A 212 -21.25 -28.05 8.53
CA GLY A 212 -21.45 -26.64 8.82
C GLY A 212 -21.13 -26.24 10.26
N SER A 213 -20.58 -27.15 11.08
CA SER A 213 -20.17 -26.86 12.45
C SER A 213 -18.85 -26.10 12.47
N ILE A 214 -18.80 -25.01 13.25
CA ILE A 214 -17.59 -24.21 13.44
C ILE A 214 -16.66 -24.99 14.39
N LEU A 215 -15.51 -25.42 13.89
CA LEU A 215 -14.50 -26.13 14.66
C LEU A 215 -13.45 -25.20 15.26
N LEU A 216 -13.07 -24.16 14.51
CA LEU A 216 -12.08 -23.17 14.93
C LEU A 216 -12.56 -21.77 14.53
N GLN A 217 -12.32 -20.80 15.40
CA GLN A 217 -12.44 -19.37 15.08
C GLN A 217 -11.07 -18.73 15.17
N GLN A 218 -10.82 -17.76 14.28
CA GLN A 218 -9.60 -16.97 14.32
C GLN A 218 -9.71 -15.94 15.45
N GLU A 219 -8.82 -16.00 16.44
CA GLU A 219 -8.83 -15.15 17.64
C GLU A 219 -7.94 -13.90 17.53
N GLY A 220 -7.17 -13.80 16.45
CA GLY A 220 -6.27 -12.66 16.24
C GLY A 220 -5.80 -12.53 14.80
N VAL A 221 -5.23 -11.36 14.47
CA VAL A 221 -4.74 -11.05 13.12
C VAL A 221 -3.34 -10.45 13.14
N PHE A 222 -2.60 -10.75 12.08
CA PHE A 222 -1.35 -10.06 11.77
C PHE A 222 -1.66 -8.77 11.04
N ARG A 223 -1.26 -7.65 11.64
CA ARG A 223 -1.30 -6.32 11.05
C ARG A 223 0.09 -5.96 10.53
N THR A 224 0.27 -5.99 9.21
CA THR A 224 1.55 -5.67 8.58
C THR A 224 1.61 -4.22 8.13
N ASN A 225 2.64 -3.49 8.57
CA ASN A 225 2.83 -2.08 8.24
C ASN A 225 4.13 -1.88 7.44
N CYS A 226 4.07 -1.01 6.44
CA CYS A 226 5.24 -0.52 5.73
C CYS A 226 4.95 0.90 5.22
N ILE A 227 5.97 1.77 5.26
CA ILE A 227 5.83 3.13 4.75
C ILE A 227 5.75 3.17 3.22
N ASP A 228 6.51 2.38 2.47
CA ASP A 228 6.70 2.70 1.04
C ASP A 228 6.86 1.54 0.06
N CYS A 229 6.46 0.32 0.40
CA CYS A 229 6.17 -0.64 -0.66
C CYS A 229 5.23 -1.73 -0.18
N LEU A 230 4.10 -1.76 -0.87
CA LEU A 230 3.16 -2.87 -0.84
C LEU A 230 3.86 -4.22 -1.06
N ASP A 231 4.96 -4.23 -1.83
CA ASP A 231 5.78 -5.40 -2.13
C ASP A 231 6.30 -6.08 -0.84
N ARG A 232 6.80 -5.32 0.14
CA ARG A 232 7.31 -5.88 1.42
C ARG A 232 6.19 -6.52 2.24
N THR A 233 5.08 -5.79 2.41
CA THR A 233 3.92 -6.29 3.16
C THR A 233 3.30 -7.50 2.49
N ASN A 234 3.22 -7.50 1.16
CA ASN A 234 2.64 -8.62 0.42
C ASN A 234 3.47 -9.89 0.58
N VAL A 235 4.80 -9.79 0.56
CA VAL A 235 5.63 -10.98 0.78
C VAL A 235 5.44 -11.53 2.20
N VAL A 236 5.50 -10.70 3.24
CA VAL A 236 5.28 -11.17 4.62
C VAL A 236 3.89 -11.78 4.79
N GLN A 237 2.85 -11.12 4.29
CA GLN A 237 1.49 -11.66 4.31
C GLN A 237 1.38 -13.00 3.56
N SER A 238 2.04 -13.12 2.41
CA SER A 238 2.04 -14.36 1.63
C SER A 238 2.72 -15.51 2.35
N LEU A 239 3.75 -15.24 3.17
CA LEU A 239 4.46 -16.28 3.92
C LEU A 239 3.66 -16.75 5.14
N ILE A 240 3.06 -15.82 5.89
CA ILE A 240 2.16 -16.15 7.00
C ILE A 240 0.96 -16.97 6.48
N ALA A 241 0.37 -16.53 5.37
CA ALA A 241 -0.69 -17.25 4.68
C ALA A 241 -0.26 -18.64 4.23
N HIS A 242 0.96 -18.77 3.71
CA HIS A 242 1.48 -20.04 3.19
C HIS A 242 1.59 -21.10 4.29
N ARG A 243 2.13 -20.73 5.47
CA ARG A 243 2.14 -21.59 6.66
C ARG A 243 0.73 -22.01 7.08
N SER A 244 -0.25 -21.10 7.01
CA SER A 244 -1.63 -21.41 7.36
C SER A 244 -2.28 -22.37 6.37
N VAL A 245 -2.12 -22.18 5.05
CA VAL A 245 -2.65 -23.13 4.04
C VAL A 245 -2.09 -24.51 4.24
N GLN A 246 -0.80 -24.64 4.56
CA GLN A 246 -0.22 -25.95 4.86
C GLN A 246 -0.96 -26.64 6.00
N SER A 247 -1.19 -25.93 7.12
CA SER A 247 -1.95 -26.46 8.26
C SER A 247 -3.40 -26.80 7.89
N GLN A 248 -4.08 -25.92 7.15
CA GLN A 248 -5.46 -26.12 6.69
C GLN A 248 -5.59 -27.35 5.79
N LEU A 249 -4.71 -27.51 4.81
CA LEU A 249 -4.73 -28.66 3.89
C LEU A 249 -4.39 -29.97 4.61
N GLN A 250 -3.50 -29.95 5.61
CA GLN A 250 -3.23 -31.11 6.46
C GLN A 250 -4.46 -31.49 7.28
N ARG A 251 -5.12 -30.49 7.90
CA ARG A 251 -6.31 -30.70 8.74
C ARG A 251 -7.51 -31.22 7.96
N ILE A 252 -7.71 -30.72 6.74
CA ILE A 252 -8.78 -31.12 5.83
C ILE A 252 -8.44 -32.43 5.09
N GLY A 253 -7.21 -32.94 5.25
CA GLY A 253 -6.76 -34.21 4.70
C GLY A 253 -6.38 -34.17 3.22
N VAL A 254 -6.19 -32.99 2.62
CA VAL A 254 -5.64 -32.85 1.26
C VAL A 254 -4.14 -33.16 1.23
N LEU A 255 -3.41 -32.67 2.23
CA LEU A 255 -1.98 -32.90 2.40
C LEU A 255 -1.75 -33.96 3.48
N HIS A 256 -0.84 -34.91 3.24
CA HIS A 256 -0.53 -35.93 4.25
C HIS A 256 0.36 -35.36 5.37
N VAL A 257 0.27 -35.94 6.56
CA VAL A 257 1.14 -35.58 7.69
C VAL A 257 2.61 -35.83 7.30
N GLY A 258 3.45 -34.80 7.44
CA GLY A 258 4.87 -34.83 7.07
C GLY A 258 5.16 -34.36 5.64
N GLN A 259 4.16 -34.24 4.76
CA GLN A 259 4.35 -33.59 3.47
C GLN A 259 4.37 -32.07 3.62
N ARG A 260 5.25 -31.42 2.86
CA ARG A 260 5.32 -29.96 2.79
C ARG A 260 4.62 -29.46 1.54
N ILE A 261 3.90 -28.35 1.68
CA ILE A 261 3.22 -27.73 0.54
C ILE A 261 4.22 -27.17 -0.48
N GLU A 262 5.43 -26.81 -0.03
CA GLU A 262 6.54 -26.32 -0.86
C GLU A 262 7.03 -27.35 -1.89
N GLU A 263 6.82 -28.65 -1.62
CA GLU A 263 7.19 -29.74 -2.52
C GLU A 263 6.19 -29.89 -3.67
N GLN A 264 5.00 -29.28 -3.55
CA GLN A 264 3.94 -29.34 -4.55
C GLN A 264 4.14 -28.24 -5.59
N ALA A 265 5.00 -28.50 -6.57
CA ALA A 265 5.47 -27.50 -7.56
C ALA A 265 4.32 -26.77 -8.31
N ASP A 266 3.27 -27.50 -8.67
CA ASP A 266 2.12 -26.92 -9.40
C ASP A 266 1.34 -25.94 -8.52
N PHE A 267 1.04 -26.34 -7.28
CA PHE A 267 0.37 -25.46 -6.32
C PHE A 267 1.24 -24.25 -5.98
N GLU A 268 2.53 -24.44 -5.73
CA GLU A 268 3.49 -23.36 -5.45
C GLU A 268 3.53 -22.30 -6.55
N LYS A 269 3.52 -22.73 -7.82
CA LYS A 269 3.50 -21.83 -8.97
C LYS A 269 2.21 -21.02 -9.02
N ILE A 270 1.07 -21.66 -8.79
CA ILE A 270 -0.24 -20.98 -8.73
C ILE A 270 -0.27 -19.99 -7.57
N TYR A 271 0.22 -20.40 -6.40
CA TYR A 271 0.28 -19.60 -5.18
C TYR A 271 1.08 -18.31 -5.39
N LYS A 272 2.34 -18.45 -5.84
CA LYS A 272 3.24 -17.32 -6.08
C LYS A 272 2.73 -16.37 -7.16
N SER A 273 2.18 -16.91 -8.26
CA SER A 273 1.57 -16.07 -9.31
C SER A 273 0.37 -15.29 -8.78
N SER A 274 -0.50 -15.93 -8.01
CA SER A 274 -1.71 -15.32 -7.49
C SER A 274 -1.42 -14.22 -6.46
N TRP A 275 -0.42 -14.41 -5.59
CA TRP A 275 0.03 -13.38 -4.67
C TRP A 275 0.74 -12.21 -5.38
N ALA A 276 1.41 -12.46 -6.51
CA ALA A 276 1.94 -11.40 -7.36
C ALA A 276 0.82 -10.57 -8.01
N ASP A 277 -0.25 -11.23 -8.48
CA ASP A 277 -1.42 -10.55 -9.05
C ASP A 277 -2.17 -9.73 -7.99
N ASN A 278 -2.31 -10.26 -6.76
CA ASN A 278 -2.85 -9.52 -5.62
C ASN A 278 -2.03 -8.26 -5.31
N ALA A 279 -0.70 -8.39 -5.27
CA ALA A 279 0.21 -7.27 -5.07
C ALA A 279 0.03 -6.20 -6.16
N ASN A 280 -0.05 -6.63 -7.42
CA ASN A 280 -0.24 -5.73 -8.56
C ASN A 280 -1.56 -4.96 -8.49
N ALA A 281 -2.67 -5.65 -8.21
CA ALA A 281 -3.98 -5.03 -8.09
C ALA A 281 -3.97 -3.97 -6.99
N CYS A 282 -3.48 -4.33 -5.82
CA CYS A 282 -3.41 -3.43 -4.68
C CYS A 282 -2.42 -2.26 -4.90
N ALA A 283 -1.31 -2.47 -5.63
CA ALA A 283 -0.34 -1.42 -5.94
C ALA A 283 -0.92 -0.38 -6.91
N LYS A 284 -1.68 -0.84 -7.90
CA LYS A 284 -2.40 0.02 -8.85
C LYS A 284 -3.40 0.90 -8.10
N GLN A 285 -4.11 0.33 -7.13
CA GLN A 285 -5.07 1.05 -6.31
C GLN A 285 -4.43 2.10 -5.39
N TYR A 286 -3.21 1.86 -4.93
CA TYR A 286 -2.50 2.75 -4.01
C TYR A 286 -1.65 3.82 -4.71
N SER A 287 -0.89 3.43 -5.74
CA SER A 287 0.12 4.27 -6.42
C SER A 287 -0.16 4.53 -7.90
N GLY A 288 -1.24 3.96 -8.44
CA GLY A 288 -1.62 4.14 -9.85
C GLY A 288 -0.75 3.36 -10.83
N THR A 289 0.21 2.58 -10.33
CA THR A 289 1.15 1.75 -11.11
C THR A 289 1.18 0.34 -10.54
N GLY A 290 1.64 -0.64 -11.33
CA GLY A 290 1.83 -2.01 -10.85
C GLY A 290 2.84 -2.09 -9.70
N ALA A 291 2.88 -3.23 -9.01
CA ALA A 291 3.88 -3.49 -7.98
C ALA A 291 5.29 -3.49 -8.60
N LEU A 292 6.31 -3.12 -7.83
CA LEU A 292 7.69 -3.28 -8.31
C LEU A 292 8.16 -4.69 -7.96
N LYS A 293 9.13 -5.23 -8.70
CA LYS A 293 9.71 -6.56 -8.44
C LYS A 293 8.69 -7.71 -8.49
N THR A 294 7.65 -7.58 -9.29
CA THR A 294 6.63 -8.64 -9.49
C THR A 294 7.24 -9.88 -10.13
N ASP A 295 8.26 -9.69 -10.98
CA ASP A 295 9.03 -10.77 -11.58
C ASP A 295 9.68 -11.65 -10.50
N TYR A 296 10.25 -11.02 -9.46
CA TYR A 296 10.83 -11.73 -8.33
C TYR A 296 9.81 -12.59 -7.58
N THR A 297 8.62 -12.06 -7.30
CA THR A 297 7.55 -12.81 -6.63
C THR A 297 7.11 -14.01 -7.48
N ARG A 298 7.15 -13.88 -8.80
CA ARG A 298 6.66 -14.88 -9.75
C ARG A 298 7.66 -15.98 -10.08
N THR A 299 8.96 -15.69 -10.11
CA THR A 299 10.00 -16.63 -10.60
C THR A 299 11.16 -16.82 -9.62
N GLY A 300 11.23 -16.06 -8.53
CA GLY A 300 12.33 -16.10 -7.56
C GLY A 300 13.67 -15.55 -8.09
N LYS A 301 13.73 -15.07 -9.34
CA LYS A 301 14.93 -14.47 -9.96
C LYS A 301 14.56 -13.18 -10.71
N ARG A 302 15.45 -12.19 -10.68
CA ARG A 302 15.25 -10.91 -11.37
C ARG A 302 15.63 -11.05 -12.85
N THR A 303 14.76 -10.58 -13.75
CA THR A 303 15.02 -10.61 -15.20
C THR A 303 15.45 -9.22 -15.70
N ASN A 304 16.27 -9.16 -16.75
CA ASN A 304 16.67 -7.87 -17.36
C ASN A 304 15.46 -7.08 -17.88
N TRP A 305 14.44 -7.79 -18.39
CA TRP A 305 13.16 -7.19 -18.77
C TRP A 305 12.39 -6.65 -17.56
N GLY A 306 12.36 -7.40 -16.45
CA GLY A 306 11.77 -6.95 -15.18
C GLY A 306 12.45 -5.70 -14.62
N LEU A 307 13.78 -5.58 -14.75
CA LEU A 307 14.54 -4.37 -14.38
C LEU A 307 14.13 -3.14 -15.19
N LEU A 308 13.96 -3.26 -16.51
CA LEU A 308 13.50 -2.16 -17.36
C LEU A 308 12.07 -1.76 -17.04
N MET A 309 11.18 -2.74 -16.83
CA MET A 309 9.78 -2.50 -16.47
C MET A 309 9.65 -1.86 -15.09
N ASP A 310 10.48 -2.26 -14.12
CA ASP A 310 10.59 -1.60 -12.80
C ASP A 310 11.00 -0.13 -12.95
N GLY A 311 11.96 0.16 -13.84
CA GLY A 311 12.41 1.52 -14.15
C GLY A 311 11.28 2.38 -14.74
N TRP A 312 10.57 1.85 -15.74
CA TRP A 312 9.41 2.50 -16.35
C TRP A 312 8.29 2.75 -15.34
N ASN A 313 7.92 1.73 -14.55
CA ASN A 313 6.92 1.85 -13.49
C ASN A 313 7.34 2.87 -12.42
N SER A 314 8.63 2.97 -12.10
CA SER A 314 9.15 3.96 -11.15
C SER A 314 9.03 5.40 -11.69
N MET A 315 9.32 5.61 -12.98
CA MET A 315 9.14 6.92 -13.63
C MET A 315 7.67 7.30 -13.72
N LEU A 316 6.80 6.38 -14.18
CA LEU A 316 5.36 6.59 -14.20
C LEU A 316 4.80 6.89 -12.81
N ARG A 317 5.28 6.19 -11.79
CA ARG A 317 4.88 6.41 -10.40
C ARG A 317 5.33 7.79 -9.92
N TYR A 318 6.54 8.21 -10.24
CA TYR A 318 7.01 9.56 -9.94
C TYR A 318 6.14 10.62 -10.61
N TYR A 319 5.81 10.44 -11.89
CA TYR A 319 4.92 11.35 -12.61
C TYR A 319 3.52 11.41 -11.98
N LYS A 320 2.87 10.27 -11.77
CA LYS A 320 1.51 10.21 -11.20
C LYS A 320 1.45 10.82 -9.80
N ASN A 321 2.39 10.46 -8.94
CA ASN A 321 2.47 10.95 -7.56
C ASN A 321 2.62 12.48 -7.48
N ASN A 322 3.25 13.10 -8.49
CA ASN A 322 3.48 14.54 -8.50
C ASN A 322 2.46 15.32 -9.36
N PHE A 323 1.83 14.72 -10.36
CA PHE A 323 1.08 15.49 -11.37
C PHE A 323 -0.34 14.98 -11.64
N SER A 324 -0.76 13.85 -11.07
CA SER A 324 -2.10 13.28 -11.31
C SER A 324 -2.82 12.84 -10.04
N ASP A 325 -2.10 12.72 -8.92
CA ASP A 325 -2.63 12.17 -7.68
C ASP A 325 -3.59 13.14 -6.97
N GLY A 326 -3.51 14.45 -7.22
CA GLY A 326 -4.46 15.44 -6.69
C GLY A 326 -5.86 15.24 -7.26
N PHE A 327 -6.00 15.27 -8.58
CA PHE A 327 -7.27 14.97 -9.26
C PHE A 327 -7.83 13.58 -8.89
N ARG A 328 -6.96 12.59 -8.76
CA ARG A 328 -7.35 11.24 -8.36
C ARG A 328 -7.88 11.19 -6.94
N GLN A 329 -7.29 11.94 -6.02
CA GLN A 329 -7.78 12.05 -4.65
C GLN A 329 -9.16 12.71 -4.61
N ASP A 330 -9.35 13.82 -5.34
CA ASP A 330 -10.65 14.47 -5.48
C ASP A 330 -11.73 13.52 -6.03
N SER A 331 -11.37 12.68 -7.02
CA SER A 331 -12.26 11.65 -7.56
C SER A 331 -12.66 10.59 -6.52
N ILE A 332 -11.72 10.18 -5.66
CA ILE A 332 -11.99 9.24 -4.56
C ILE A 332 -12.92 9.89 -3.53
N ASP A 333 -12.66 11.15 -3.18
CA ASP A 333 -13.42 11.88 -2.18
C ASP A 333 -14.86 12.14 -2.64
N LEU A 334 -15.07 12.46 -3.91
CA LEU A 334 -16.41 12.57 -4.50
C LEU A 334 -17.14 11.23 -4.49
N PHE A 335 -16.49 10.15 -4.95
CA PHE A 335 -17.12 8.83 -5.03
C PHE A 335 -17.52 8.27 -3.66
N LEU A 336 -16.70 8.53 -2.63
CA LEU A 336 -16.95 8.09 -1.26
C LEU A 336 -17.88 9.02 -0.47
N GLY A 337 -18.24 10.18 -1.04
CA GLY A 337 -19.08 11.18 -0.39
C GLY A 337 -18.38 11.97 0.71
N ASN A 338 -17.04 12.05 0.69
CA ASN A 338 -16.28 12.92 1.59
C ASN A 338 -16.46 14.40 1.21
N TYR A 339 -16.75 14.67 -0.06
CA TYR A 339 -17.22 15.94 -0.57
C TYR A 339 -18.58 15.73 -1.25
N VAL A 340 -19.56 16.55 -0.92
CA VAL A 340 -20.88 16.57 -1.55
C VAL A 340 -20.98 17.88 -2.31
N VAL A 341 -21.30 17.79 -3.59
CA VAL A 341 -21.44 18.97 -4.46
C VAL A 341 -22.69 19.73 -4.05
N ASP A 342 -22.54 20.99 -3.65
CA ASP A 342 -23.67 21.89 -3.46
C ASP A 342 -24.04 22.52 -4.82
N GLU A 343 -25.34 22.77 -5.07
CA GLU A 343 -25.81 23.40 -6.31
C GLU A 343 -25.27 24.83 -6.46
N THR A 344 -24.86 25.46 -5.36
CA THR A 344 -24.22 26.78 -5.34
C THR A 344 -22.71 26.75 -5.60
N ASP A 345 -22.07 25.57 -5.52
CA ASP A 345 -20.65 25.43 -5.78
C ASP A 345 -20.39 25.52 -7.29
N THR A 346 -20.13 26.74 -7.76
CA THR A 346 -19.76 26.97 -9.16
C THR A 346 -18.54 26.13 -9.57
N VAL A 347 -18.58 25.61 -10.81
CA VAL A 347 -17.59 24.77 -11.53
C VAL A 347 -16.12 25.25 -11.44
N VAL A 348 -15.89 26.44 -10.89
CA VAL A 348 -14.58 27.09 -10.68
C VAL A 348 -13.65 26.31 -9.75
N LEU A 349 -14.16 25.47 -8.84
CA LEU A 349 -13.35 24.71 -7.86
C LEU A 349 -12.32 23.75 -8.50
N LEU A 350 -12.59 23.25 -9.71
CA LEU A 350 -11.68 22.31 -10.41
C LEU A 350 -10.74 22.99 -11.41
N GLN A 351 -10.97 24.27 -11.73
CA GLN A 351 -10.18 24.97 -12.75
C GLN A 351 -8.77 25.27 -12.20
N ASP A 352 -7.75 24.80 -12.92
CA ASP A 352 -6.36 24.91 -12.49
C ASP A 352 -5.84 26.33 -12.75
N GLN A 353 -5.94 27.22 -11.76
CA GLN A 353 -5.34 28.56 -11.81
C GLN A 353 -3.84 28.48 -11.53
N LYS A 354 -3.10 27.75 -12.37
CA LYS A 354 -1.64 27.74 -12.29
C LYS A 354 -1.10 29.04 -12.85
N GLU A 355 -0.41 29.81 -12.02
CA GLU A 355 0.33 31.00 -12.45
C GLU A 355 1.29 30.66 -13.61
N TRP A 356 1.45 31.59 -14.56
CA TRP A 356 2.31 31.42 -15.74
C TRP A 356 3.75 31.01 -15.39
N ARG A 357 4.23 31.34 -14.18
CA ARG A 357 5.56 30.99 -13.65
C ARG A 357 5.77 29.48 -13.58
N TYR A 358 4.73 28.71 -13.28
CA TYR A 358 4.78 27.24 -13.22
C TYR A 358 4.93 26.59 -14.59
N LEU A 359 4.50 27.29 -15.65
CA LEU A 359 4.70 26.87 -17.03
C LEU A 359 6.05 27.36 -17.58
N ALA A 360 6.44 28.60 -17.26
CA ALA A 360 7.64 29.23 -17.78
C ALA A 360 8.94 28.59 -17.26
N LEU A 361 9.04 28.29 -15.96
CA LEU A 361 10.28 27.77 -15.36
C LEU A 361 10.72 26.41 -15.94
N PRO A 362 9.84 25.41 -16.11
CA PRO A 362 10.20 24.16 -16.79
C PRO A 362 10.61 24.35 -18.25
N ILE A 363 9.93 25.25 -18.98
CA ILE A 363 10.27 25.56 -20.38
C ILE A 363 11.68 26.16 -20.45
N ILE A 364 11.99 27.14 -19.60
CA ILE A 364 13.32 27.76 -19.53
C ILE A 364 14.38 26.70 -19.21
N MET A 365 14.11 25.79 -18.26
CA MET A 365 15.03 24.72 -17.91
C MET A 365 15.30 23.78 -19.09
N VAL A 366 14.26 23.36 -19.83
CA VAL A 366 14.41 22.49 -21.01
C VAL A 366 15.20 23.20 -22.11
N VAL A 367 14.87 24.46 -22.41
CA VAL A 367 15.60 25.25 -23.40
C VAL A 367 17.07 25.41 -23.00
N ALA A 368 17.34 25.76 -21.74
CA ALA A 368 18.71 25.91 -21.24
C ALA A 368 19.50 24.59 -21.29
N PHE A 369 18.85 23.47 -20.96
CA PHE A 369 19.48 22.15 -21.03
C PHE A 369 19.75 21.71 -22.47
N SER A 370 18.78 21.89 -23.38
CA SER A 370 18.95 21.62 -24.81
C SER A 370 20.07 22.48 -25.41
N MET A 371 20.12 23.78 -25.08
CA MET A 371 21.20 24.66 -25.52
C MET A 371 22.56 24.24 -24.97
N CYS A 372 22.64 23.80 -23.71
CA CYS A 372 23.85 23.25 -23.13
C CYS A 372 24.35 22.01 -23.91
N ILE A 373 23.46 21.08 -24.26
CA ILE A 373 23.80 19.91 -25.08
C ILE A 373 24.26 20.33 -26.48
N ILE A 374 23.56 21.27 -27.12
CA ILE A 374 23.93 21.78 -28.44
C ILE A 374 25.34 22.39 -28.40
N CYS A 375 25.65 23.21 -27.39
CA CYS A 375 27.00 23.77 -27.21
C CYS A 375 28.07 22.71 -26.94
N LEU A 376 27.72 21.56 -26.36
CA LEU A 376 28.66 20.43 -26.18
C LEU A 376 28.89 19.65 -27.49
N LEU A 377 27.86 19.56 -28.35
CA LEU A 377 27.93 18.83 -29.62
C LEU A 377 28.51 19.66 -30.76
N MET A 378 28.23 20.96 -30.77
CA MET A 378 28.79 21.93 -31.71
C MET A 378 30.05 22.53 -31.11
N ALA A 379 31.19 21.87 -31.31
CA ALA A 379 32.49 22.45 -30.96
C ALA A 379 32.71 23.72 -31.80
N GLY A 380 32.82 24.88 -31.12
CA GLY A 380 33.15 26.14 -31.78
C GLY A 380 34.64 26.23 -32.16
N ASP A 381 34.97 27.17 -33.04
CA ASP A 381 36.35 27.38 -33.52
C ASP A 381 37.34 27.75 -32.39
N THR A 382 36.84 28.28 -31.27
CA THR A 382 37.63 28.54 -30.06
C THR A 382 37.09 27.79 -28.82
N TRP A 383 38.00 27.18 -28.07
CA TRP A 383 37.68 26.42 -26.86
C TRP A 383 37.10 27.30 -25.74
N THR A 384 37.53 28.56 -25.66
CA THR A 384 37.09 29.53 -24.65
C THR A 384 35.63 29.95 -24.82
N GLU A 385 35.17 30.15 -26.05
CA GLU A 385 33.77 30.51 -26.32
C GLU A 385 32.84 29.33 -26.04
N THR A 386 33.22 28.14 -26.52
CA THR A 386 32.48 26.90 -26.25
C THR A 386 32.32 26.66 -24.75
N LEU A 387 33.40 26.84 -23.97
CA LEU A 387 33.37 26.71 -22.51
C LEU A 387 32.45 27.75 -21.85
N ALA A 388 32.49 29.01 -22.29
CA ALA A 388 31.65 30.07 -21.73
C ALA A 388 30.15 29.81 -21.95
N TYR A 389 29.75 29.38 -23.14
CA TYR A 389 28.36 29.05 -23.43
C TYR A 389 27.86 27.83 -22.64
N VAL A 390 28.69 26.78 -22.52
CA VAL A 390 28.35 25.60 -21.71
C VAL A 390 28.19 25.97 -20.24
N LEU A 391 29.07 26.82 -19.69
CA LEU A 391 28.96 27.30 -18.30
C LEU A 391 27.73 28.18 -18.10
N PHE A 392 27.41 29.06 -19.04
CA PHE A 392 26.21 29.89 -18.97
C PHE A 392 24.93 29.05 -19.00
N TRP A 393 24.75 28.20 -20.01
CA TRP A 393 23.55 27.37 -20.14
C TRP A 393 23.47 26.28 -19.06
N GLY A 394 24.62 25.72 -18.66
CA GLY A 394 24.72 24.79 -17.54
C GLY A 394 24.32 25.43 -16.22
N SER A 395 24.80 26.64 -15.92
CA SER A 395 24.42 27.36 -14.69
C SER A 395 22.96 27.82 -14.72
N ALA A 396 22.44 28.26 -15.87
CA ALA A 396 21.02 28.60 -16.04
C ALA A 396 20.11 27.38 -15.85
N SER A 397 20.46 26.23 -16.42
CA SER A 397 19.74 24.97 -16.25
C SER A 397 19.79 24.49 -14.79
N PHE A 398 20.96 24.56 -14.14
CA PHE A 398 21.10 24.20 -12.73
C PHE A 398 20.33 25.15 -11.80
N GLY A 399 20.42 26.46 -12.02
CA GLY A 399 19.75 27.48 -11.23
C GLY A 399 18.23 27.37 -11.33
N THR A 400 17.69 27.19 -12.55
CA THR A 400 16.26 26.97 -12.76
C THR A 400 15.79 25.65 -12.15
N ALA A 401 16.54 24.55 -12.29
CA ALA A 401 16.24 23.29 -11.63
C ALA A 401 16.25 23.42 -10.09
N ALA A 402 17.19 24.16 -9.52
CA ALA A 402 17.26 24.41 -8.08
C ALA A 402 16.03 25.20 -7.58
N ILE A 403 15.60 26.22 -8.31
CA ILE A 403 14.38 26.99 -7.99
C ILE A 403 13.13 26.09 -8.05
N ILE A 404 12.99 25.28 -9.10
CA ILE A 404 11.87 24.33 -9.25
C ILE A 404 11.85 23.33 -8.09
N LEU A 405 13.00 22.76 -7.73
CA LEU A 405 13.10 21.81 -6.63
C LEU A 405 12.88 22.44 -5.25
N PHE A 406 13.27 23.71 -5.06
CA PHE A 406 13.05 24.44 -3.82
C PHE A 406 11.56 24.75 -3.63
N ASN A 407 10.89 25.22 -4.69
CA ASN A 407 9.45 25.49 -4.70
C ASN A 407 8.61 24.26 -5.07
N GLY A 408 9.17 23.05 -4.97
CA GLY A 408 8.57 21.85 -5.55
C GLY A 408 7.15 21.54 -5.08
N LYS A 409 6.75 21.99 -3.88
CA LYS A 409 5.37 21.85 -3.37
C LYS A 409 4.33 22.51 -4.27
N GLU A 410 4.66 23.64 -4.89
CA GLU A 410 3.74 24.43 -5.72
C GLU A 410 3.58 23.86 -7.13
N PHE A 411 4.57 23.09 -7.59
CA PHE A 411 4.53 22.41 -8.89
C PHE A 411 3.78 21.08 -8.85
N VAL A 412 3.44 20.59 -7.66
CA VAL A 412 2.76 19.32 -7.48
C VAL A 412 1.24 19.51 -7.58
N ASP A 413 0.57 18.58 -8.27
CA ASP A 413 -0.88 18.47 -8.28
C ASP A 413 -1.43 18.09 -6.90
N ALA A 414 -2.31 18.93 -6.34
CA ALA A 414 -2.88 18.79 -5.00
C ALA A 414 -4.41 18.74 -5.05
N PRO A 415 -5.05 17.96 -4.16
CA PRO A 415 -6.51 17.87 -4.10
C PRO A 415 -7.14 19.21 -3.74
N LYS A 416 -8.28 19.49 -4.35
CA LYS A 416 -8.98 20.77 -4.27
C LYS A 416 -10.30 20.69 -3.50
N LEU A 417 -10.96 19.54 -3.50
CA LEU A 417 -12.32 19.39 -2.96
C LEU A 417 -12.33 19.28 -1.44
N VAL A 418 -11.62 18.28 -0.90
CA VAL A 418 -11.53 18.06 0.54
C VAL A 418 -10.21 18.63 1.04
N GLN A 419 -10.12 19.95 1.12
CA GLN A 419 -9.06 20.59 1.90
C GLN A 419 -9.50 20.72 3.35
N LYS A 420 -9.70 19.60 4.05
CA LYS A 420 -9.92 19.66 5.50
C LYS A 420 -8.62 19.59 6.28
N GLU A 421 -8.40 20.72 6.94
CA GLU A 421 -7.43 21.07 7.98
C GLU A 421 -5.96 20.85 7.64
N LYS A 422 -5.33 22.00 7.33
CA LYS A 422 -3.99 22.36 7.76
C LYS A 422 -3.69 21.71 9.12
N VAL A 423 -3.04 20.56 9.09
CA VAL A 423 -2.30 20.08 10.25
C VAL A 423 -0.84 20.10 9.84
N ASP A 424 -0.33 21.33 9.94
CA ASP A 424 1.06 21.83 9.84
C ASP A 424 1.86 21.55 8.56
#